data_AF-A0A3P8UHE0-F1
#
_entry.id   AF-A0A3P8UHE0-F1
#
_cell.length_a   1.000
_cell.length_b   1.000
_cell.length_c   1.000
_cell.angle_alpha   90.00
_cell.angle_beta   90.00
_cell.angle_gamma   90.00
#
_symmetry.space_group_name_H-M   'P 1'
#
loop_
_entity.id
_entity.type
_entity.pdbx_description
1 polymer ?
#
loop_
_entity_poly.entity_id
_entity_poly.type
_entity_poly.pdbx_seq_one_letter_code
_entity_poly.pdbx_strand_id
1 'polypeptide(L)'
;MDWKTFQALLSGVNKYSTAFGRIWLSVVFVFRVMVYVVAAERVWGDEQKDFDCNTKQPGCANVCYDFFFPISHIRLWALQLIFVTCPSFMVVMHVAYRDDRERKYRAKHGDETKLYKNTGKKHGGLWWTYVISLFVKTAIEISFLYILHWVYDSFYLPRLVKCEVSPCPNQVDCYIGHPTEKKVFTYFMVGASALCIILNICEIIYLISKRIARCANKIKMRHRNMAVHHDDYRDEPFNNCNLRSSKLEEKEKPPFFKATAYALPFAPTLKLQDKIRASAPNLTIES
;
A
#
# COMPACT_ATOMS: atom_id res chain seq x y z
N MET A 1 -13.75 16.14 -13.76
CA MET A 1 -13.16 15.54 -12.55
C MET A 1 -12.58 16.66 -11.69
N ASP A 2 -12.76 16.61 -10.38
CA ASP A 2 -12.20 17.63 -9.48
C ASP A 2 -10.68 17.49 -9.30
N TRP A 3 -9.95 18.54 -9.63
CA TRP A 3 -8.51 18.61 -9.39
C TRP A 3 -8.16 18.48 -7.90
N LYS A 4 -9.00 19.05 -7.01
CA LYS A 4 -8.78 19.05 -5.57
C LYS A 4 -8.81 17.64 -4.96
N THR A 5 -9.69 16.74 -5.42
CA THR A 5 -9.71 15.34 -4.95
C THR A 5 -8.49 14.59 -5.47
N PHE A 6 -8.12 14.74 -6.75
CA PHE A 6 -6.89 14.13 -7.29
C PHE A 6 -5.63 14.56 -6.52
N GLN A 7 -5.50 15.86 -6.24
CA GLN A 7 -4.39 16.42 -5.45
C GLN A 7 -4.40 15.93 -3.98
N ALA A 8 -5.56 15.79 -3.35
CA ALA A 8 -5.69 15.19 -2.00
C ALA A 8 -5.26 13.71 -1.97
N LEU A 9 -5.58 12.95 -3.03
CA LEU A 9 -5.22 11.54 -3.15
C LEU A 9 -3.71 11.34 -3.37
N LEU A 10 -3.10 12.10 -4.29
CA LEU A 10 -1.66 12.06 -4.53
C LEU A 10 -0.85 12.47 -3.28
N SER A 11 -1.27 13.53 -2.59
CA SER A 11 -0.62 13.99 -1.35
C SER A 11 -0.78 12.99 -0.19
N GLY A 12 -1.92 12.29 -0.09
CA GLY A 12 -2.13 11.19 0.85
C GLY A 12 -1.12 10.05 0.67
N VAL A 13 -0.91 9.59 -0.58
CA VAL A 13 0.12 8.57 -0.90
C VAL A 13 1.53 9.10 -0.58
N ASN A 14 1.79 10.38 -0.90
CA ASN A 14 3.11 11.02 -0.70
C ASN A 14 3.45 11.39 0.76
N LYS A 15 2.56 11.20 1.74
CA LYS A 15 2.94 11.44 3.14
C LYS A 15 3.86 10.35 3.71
N TYR A 16 3.98 9.18 3.06
CA TYR A 16 4.70 8.02 3.63
C TYR A 16 5.72 7.30 2.72
N SER A 17 5.72 7.46 1.39
CA SER A 17 6.76 6.83 0.52
C SER A 17 8.16 7.49 0.67
N THR A 18 9.23 6.92 0.12
CA THR A 18 10.58 7.50 0.16
C THR A 18 10.66 8.82 -0.62
N ALA A 19 11.58 9.72 -0.26
CA ALA A 19 11.68 11.03 -0.92
C ALA A 19 11.81 10.93 -2.46
N PHE A 20 12.56 9.94 -2.94
CA PHE A 20 12.72 9.63 -4.36
C PHE A 20 11.46 8.96 -4.94
N GLY A 21 11.00 7.84 -4.36
CA GLY A 21 9.84 7.10 -4.85
C GLY A 21 8.58 7.96 -4.96
N ARG A 22 8.34 8.87 -4.01
CA ARG A 22 7.21 9.80 -3.99
C ARG A 22 7.09 10.68 -5.23
N ILE A 23 8.19 11.33 -5.60
CA ILE A 23 8.19 12.28 -6.71
C ILE A 23 8.07 11.49 -8.01
N TRP A 24 8.93 10.49 -8.21
CA TRP A 24 8.98 9.74 -9.46
C TRP A 24 7.74 8.86 -9.71
N LEU A 25 7.24 8.12 -8.73
CA LEU A 25 6.01 7.33 -8.90
C LEU A 25 4.78 8.22 -9.13
N SER A 26 4.69 9.38 -8.47
CA SER A 26 3.60 10.34 -8.69
C SER A 26 3.68 10.97 -10.08
N VAL A 27 4.88 11.39 -10.52
CA VAL A 27 5.06 12.01 -11.85
C VAL A 27 4.80 11.00 -12.97
N VAL A 28 5.36 9.79 -12.91
CA VAL A 28 5.15 8.76 -13.93
C VAL A 28 3.69 8.31 -13.96
N PHE A 29 3.02 8.19 -12.81
CA PHE A 29 1.59 7.88 -12.78
C PHE A 29 0.72 8.99 -13.39
N VAL A 30 0.97 10.27 -13.04
CA VAL A 30 0.24 11.41 -13.62
C VAL A 30 0.46 11.51 -15.13
N PHE A 31 1.71 11.38 -15.59
CA PHE A 31 2.05 11.33 -17.01
C PHE A 31 1.33 10.19 -17.73
N ARG A 32 1.30 8.98 -17.15
CA ARG A 32 0.62 7.82 -17.73
C ARG A 32 -0.90 7.99 -17.81
N VAL A 33 -1.53 8.64 -16.82
CA VAL A 33 -2.97 9.00 -16.88
C VAL A 33 -3.22 10.06 -17.97
N MET A 34 -2.35 11.06 -18.10
CA MET A 34 -2.43 12.07 -19.16
C MET A 34 -2.31 11.45 -20.55
N VAL A 35 -1.30 10.59 -20.79
CA VAL A 35 -1.10 9.88 -22.06
C VAL A 35 -2.29 8.96 -22.36
N TYR A 36 -2.82 8.26 -21.35
CA TYR A 36 -4.02 7.43 -21.50
C TYR A 36 -5.24 8.23 -21.95
N VAL A 37 -5.52 9.40 -21.36
CA VAL A 37 -6.67 10.24 -21.74
C VAL A 37 -6.53 10.73 -23.19
N VAL A 38 -5.37 11.27 -23.55
CA VAL A 38 -5.10 11.75 -24.93
C VAL A 38 -5.22 10.60 -25.94
N ALA A 39 -4.70 9.41 -25.61
CA ALA A 39 -4.83 8.22 -26.45
C ALA A 39 -6.29 7.79 -26.63
N ALA A 40 -7.05 7.70 -25.52
CA ALA A 40 -8.45 7.29 -25.52
C ALA A 40 -9.32 8.20 -26.39
N GLU A 41 -9.15 9.52 -26.27
CA GLU A 41 -9.95 10.50 -27.02
C GLU A 41 -9.54 10.62 -28.50
N ARG A 42 -8.24 10.52 -28.82
CA ARG A 42 -7.73 10.89 -30.17
C ARG A 42 -7.41 9.74 -31.10
N VAL A 43 -7.11 8.55 -30.56
CA VAL A 43 -6.57 7.41 -31.35
C VAL A 43 -7.40 6.14 -31.18
N TRP A 44 -8.18 6.06 -30.10
CA TRP A 44 -9.08 4.93 -29.81
C TRP A 44 -10.57 5.28 -29.81
N GLY A 45 -10.94 6.55 -29.98
CA GLY A 45 -12.34 7.01 -29.96
C GLY A 45 -13.20 6.41 -31.08
N ASP A 46 -12.63 6.31 -32.29
CA ASP A 46 -13.31 5.84 -33.50
C ASP A 46 -12.74 4.51 -34.05
N GLU A 47 -12.01 3.75 -33.22
CA GLU A 47 -11.26 2.54 -33.63
C GLU A 47 -12.08 1.48 -34.42
N GLN A 48 -13.39 1.35 -34.14
CA GLN A 48 -14.27 0.43 -34.88
C GLN A 48 -14.78 1.02 -36.22
N LYS A 49 -14.83 2.35 -36.37
CA LYS A 49 -15.21 3.02 -37.63
C LYS A 49 -14.05 3.01 -38.62
N ASP A 50 -12.83 3.18 -38.12
CA ASP A 50 -11.60 3.18 -38.92
C ASP A 50 -11.08 1.76 -39.23
N PHE A 51 -11.90 0.73 -38.99
CA PHE A 51 -11.62 -0.66 -39.35
C PHE A 51 -12.41 -1.02 -40.61
N ASP A 52 -11.80 -0.77 -41.77
CA ASP A 52 -12.41 -1.00 -43.08
C ASP A 52 -12.01 -2.37 -43.65
N CYS A 53 -12.93 -3.06 -44.33
CA CYS A 53 -12.69 -4.37 -44.94
C CYS A 53 -13.10 -4.33 -46.42
N ASN A 54 -12.25 -4.86 -47.30
CA ASN A 54 -12.47 -4.88 -48.75
C ASN A 54 -13.57 -5.87 -49.16
N THR A 55 -14.82 -5.54 -48.84
CA THR A 55 -16.01 -6.35 -49.07
C THR A 55 -17.27 -5.50 -49.01
N LYS A 56 -18.33 -5.93 -49.69
CA LYS A 56 -19.68 -5.33 -49.58
C LYS A 56 -20.63 -6.16 -48.69
N GLN A 57 -20.10 -7.21 -48.04
CA GLN A 57 -20.90 -8.12 -47.23
C GLN A 57 -21.27 -7.48 -45.88
N PRO A 58 -22.56 -7.29 -45.56
CA PRO A 58 -22.98 -6.69 -44.30
C PRO A 58 -22.53 -7.56 -43.11
N GLY A 59 -22.13 -6.91 -42.02
CA GLY A 59 -21.69 -7.56 -40.78
C GLY A 59 -20.26 -8.14 -40.81
N CYS A 60 -19.65 -8.37 -41.99
CA CYS A 60 -18.30 -8.94 -42.09
C CYS A 60 -17.24 -8.08 -41.34
N ALA A 61 -17.24 -6.75 -41.53
CA ALA A 61 -16.31 -5.87 -40.79
C ALA A 61 -16.48 -5.95 -39.26
N ASN A 62 -17.72 -6.10 -38.76
CA ASN A 62 -17.97 -6.21 -37.32
C ASN A 62 -17.42 -7.51 -36.71
N VAL A 63 -17.61 -8.65 -37.37
CA VAL A 63 -17.09 -9.93 -36.86
C VAL A 63 -15.56 -10.01 -36.97
N CYS A 64 -14.98 -9.44 -38.02
CA CYS A 64 -13.53 -9.35 -38.17
C CYS A 64 -12.92 -8.43 -37.12
N TYR A 65 -13.57 -7.30 -36.80
CA TYR A 65 -13.14 -6.42 -35.72
C TYR A 65 -13.16 -7.13 -34.37
N ASP A 66 -14.26 -7.80 -34.02
CA ASP A 66 -14.39 -8.54 -32.75
C ASP A 66 -13.39 -9.71 -32.64
N PHE A 67 -13.12 -10.40 -33.75
CA PHE A 67 -12.13 -11.49 -33.81
C PHE A 67 -10.68 -11.02 -33.61
N PHE A 68 -10.29 -9.88 -34.19
CA PHE A 68 -8.93 -9.32 -34.05
C PHE A 68 -8.76 -8.43 -32.80
N PHE A 69 -9.84 -7.89 -32.25
CA PHE A 69 -9.84 -7.00 -31.07
C PHE A 69 -10.89 -7.40 -30.01
N PRO A 70 -10.89 -8.66 -29.52
CA PRO A 70 -11.89 -9.18 -28.56
C PRO A 70 -11.90 -8.39 -27.24
N ILE A 71 -10.76 -7.78 -26.92
CA ILE A 71 -10.66 -6.62 -26.04
C ILE A 71 -9.82 -5.59 -26.83
N SER A 72 -10.07 -4.29 -26.66
CA SER A 72 -9.21 -3.24 -27.24
C SER A 72 -8.10 -2.82 -26.27
N HIS A 73 -6.98 -2.35 -26.82
CA HIS A 73 -5.78 -1.97 -26.06
C HIS A 73 -6.11 -0.98 -24.94
N ILE A 74 -6.92 0.04 -25.26
CA ILE A 74 -7.29 1.10 -24.33
C ILE A 74 -8.12 0.57 -23.14
N ARG A 75 -8.96 -0.46 -23.33
CA ARG A 75 -9.73 -1.08 -22.22
C ARG A 75 -8.83 -1.81 -21.24
N LEU A 76 -7.80 -2.50 -21.72
CA LEU A 76 -6.80 -3.16 -20.86
C LEU A 76 -5.94 -2.14 -20.10
N TRP A 77 -5.52 -1.04 -20.74
CA TRP A 77 -4.85 0.06 -20.06
C TRP A 77 -5.72 0.73 -18.99
N ALA A 78 -7.02 0.90 -19.25
CA ALA A 78 -7.98 1.45 -18.30
C ALA A 78 -8.10 0.56 -17.04
N LEU A 79 -8.28 -0.76 -17.25
CA LEU A 79 -8.33 -1.74 -16.17
C LEU A 79 -7.02 -1.75 -15.37
N GLN A 80 -5.87 -1.73 -16.03
CA GLN A 80 -4.57 -1.68 -15.35
C GLN A 80 -4.42 -0.42 -14.47
N LEU A 81 -4.83 0.76 -14.97
CA LEU A 81 -4.83 2.00 -14.19
C LEU A 81 -5.77 1.94 -12.98
N ILE A 82 -6.94 1.32 -13.12
CA ILE A 82 -7.85 1.07 -11.99
C ILE A 82 -7.17 0.13 -10.98
N PHE A 83 -6.74 -1.07 -11.39
CA PHE A 83 -6.16 -2.05 -10.48
C PHE A 83 -4.86 -1.57 -9.80
N VAL A 84 -3.99 -0.80 -10.45
CA VAL A 84 -2.76 -0.26 -9.82
C VAL A 84 -3.06 0.89 -8.83
N THR A 85 -4.20 1.59 -8.98
CA THR A 85 -4.62 2.60 -8.00
C THR A 85 -5.28 2.01 -6.76
N CYS A 86 -6.03 0.90 -6.86
CA CYS A 86 -6.72 0.27 -5.72
C CYS A 86 -5.80 0.03 -4.48
N PRO A 87 -4.59 -0.53 -4.59
CA PRO A 87 -3.65 -0.64 -3.46
C PRO A 87 -3.15 0.71 -2.92
N SER A 88 -3.11 1.76 -3.76
CA SER A 88 -2.79 3.13 -3.31
C SER A 88 -3.91 3.68 -2.41
N PHE A 89 -5.15 3.58 -2.89
CA PHE A 89 -6.34 3.99 -2.13
C PHE A 89 -6.46 3.22 -0.81
N MET A 90 -6.23 1.90 -0.81
CA MET A 90 -6.23 1.07 0.39
C MET A 90 -5.23 1.58 1.44
N VAL A 91 -4.00 1.96 1.05
CA VAL A 91 -3.00 2.49 1.99
C VAL A 91 -3.39 3.88 2.52
N VAL A 92 -3.91 4.77 1.67
CA VAL A 92 -4.38 6.10 2.11
C VAL A 92 -5.57 5.97 3.07
N MET A 93 -6.54 5.11 2.77
CA MET A 93 -7.68 4.82 3.63
C MET A 93 -7.23 4.21 4.97
N HIS A 94 -6.29 3.26 4.95
CA HIS A 94 -5.72 2.67 6.17
C HIS A 94 -4.98 3.70 7.03
N VAL A 95 -4.29 4.68 6.42
CA VAL A 95 -3.72 5.82 7.18
C VAL A 95 -4.84 6.70 7.75
N ALA A 96 -5.79 7.16 6.93
CA ALA A 96 -6.85 8.06 7.37
C ALA A 96 -7.69 7.48 8.52
N TYR A 97 -8.04 6.19 8.41
CA TYR A 97 -8.70 5.43 9.47
C TYR A 97 -7.87 5.37 10.77
N ARG A 98 -6.54 5.22 10.68
CA ARG A 98 -5.65 5.21 11.84
C ARG A 98 -5.51 6.58 12.50
N ASP A 99 -5.41 7.64 11.70
CA ASP A 99 -5.33 9.03 12.18
C ASP A 99 -6.65 9.43 12.87
N ASP A 100 -7.81 9.07 12.31
CA ASP A 100 -9.13 9.22 12.96
C ASP A 100 -9.25 8.42 14.26
N ARG A 101 -8.80 7.15 14.26
CA ARG A 101 -8.74 6.29 15.45
C ARG A 101 -7.82 6.82 16.55
N GLU A 102 -6.82 7.66 16.22
CA GLU A 102 -6.01 8.35 17.22
C GLU A 102 -6.73 9.59 17.77
N ARG A 103 -7.36 10.42 16.92
CA ARG A 103 -8.16 11.58 17.34
C ARG A 103 -9.26 11.16 18.34
N LYS A 104 -10.03 10.13 17.98
CA LYS A 104 -11.10 9.56 18.82
C LYS A 104 -10.60 8.90 20.12
N TYR A 105 -9.31 8.57 20.21
CA TYR A 105 -8.71 8.05 21.44
C TYR A 105 -8.31 9.18 22.39
N ARG A 106 -7.61 10.21 21.88
CA ARG A 106 -7.19 11.40 22.65
C ARG A 106 -8.40 12.13 23.25
N ALA A 107 -9.46 12.32 22.47
CA ALA A 107 -10.72 12.91 22.92
C ALA A 107 -11.42 12.16 24.07
N LYS A 108 -10.98 10.94 24.42
CA LYS A 108 -11.52 10.14 25.54
C LYS A 108 -10.55 9.98 26.73
N HIS A 109 -9.26 10.22 26.53
CA HIS A 109 -8.21 9.91 27.52
C HIS A 109 -7.23 11.09 27.78
N GLY A 110 -7.47 12.26 27.17
CA GLY A 110 -6.60 13.43 27.24
C GLY A 110 -5.49 13.41 26.17
N ASP A 111 -5.08 14.60 25.72
CA ASP A 111 -4.18 14.78 24.57
C ASP A 111 -2.76 14.22 24.76
N GLU A 112 -2.30 14.07 26.00
CA GLU A 112 -1.05 13.39 26.34
C GLU A 112 -1.03 11.93 25.88
N THR A 113 -2.19 11.28 25.85
CA THR A 113 -2.30 9.83 25.64
C THR A 113 -2.31 9.45 24.15
N LYS A 114 -1.41 8.54 23.76
CA LYS A 114 -1.18 8.18 22.35
C LYS A 114 -1.36 6.68 22.15
N LEU A 115 -2.42 6.31 21.43
CA LEU A 115 -2.80 4.91 21.10
C LEU A 115 -1.66 4.12 20.42
N TYR A 116 -0.79 4.80 19.67
CA TYR A 116 0.37 4.19 19.03
C TYR A 116 1.67 4.91 19.43
N LYS A 117 2.60 4.21 20.10
CA LYS A 117 3.94 4.75 20.40
C LYS A 117 4.76 4.92 19.11
N ASN A 118 4.87 6.16 18.62
CA ASN A 118 5.50 6.61 17.35
C ASN A 118 4.63 6.45 16.09
N THR A 119 3.60 7.30 15.93
CA THR A 119 2.71 7.33 14.75
C THR A 119 3.41 7.73 13.45
N GLY A 120 4.42 8.61 13.52
CA GLY A 120 5.18 9.07 12.34
C GLY A 120 6.31 8.15 11.83
N LYS A 121 6.58 6.98 12.45
CA LYS A 121 7.68 6.09 12.05
C LYS A 121 7.14 4.73 11.57
N LYS A 122 7.47 4.30 10.34
CA LYS A 122 7.08 2.99 9.77
C LYS A 122 7.48 1.79 10.66
N HIS A 123 6.58 1.37 11.54
CA HIS A 123 6.69 0.22 12.44
C HIS A 123 5.31 -0.44 12.62
N GLY A 124 5.30 -1.72 12.98
CA GLY A 124 4.05 -2.49 13.09
C GLY A 124 3.30 -2.61 11.76
N GLY A 125 1.98 -2.78 11.86
CA GLY A 125 1.10 -3.09 10.72
C GLY A 125 1.17 -2.11 9.55
N LEU A 126 1.42 -0.82 9.78
CA LEU A 126 1.49 0.18 8.70
C LEU A 126 2.67 -0.04 7.74
N TRP A 127 3.79 -0.65 8.20
CA TRP A 127 4.86 -1.08 7.29
C TRP A 127 4.42 -2.29 6.46
N TRP A 128 3.67 -3.22 7.07
CA TRP A 128 3.21 -4.45 6.43
C TRP A 128 2.18 -4.18 5.33
N THR A 129 1.14 -3.40 5.62
CA THR A 129 0.12 -3.02 4.60
C THR A 129 0.73 -2.29 3.41
N TYR A 130 1.76 -1.48 3.66
CA TYR A 130 2.44 -0.73 2.61
C TYR A 130 3.38 -1.62 1.77
N VAL A 131 4.15 -2.53 2.38
CA VAL A 131 4.96 -3.51 1.62
C VAL A 131 4.08 -4.46 0.80
N ILE A 132 2.96 -4.93 1.36
CA ILE A 132 1.97 -5.71 0.60
C ILE A 132 1.43 -4.87 -0.58
N SER A 133 1.08 -3.59 -0.36
CA SER A 133 0.57 -2.74 -1.46
C SER A 133 1.57 -2.56 -2.60
N LEU A 134 2.88 -2.49 -2.31
CA LEU A 134 3.93 -2.41 -3.33
C LEU A 134 4.11 -3.72 -4.10
N PHE A 135 4.07 -4.86 -3.38
CA PHE A 135 4.14 -6.18 -4.01
C PHE A 135 2.92 -6.42 -4.91
N VAL A 136 1.72 -6.14 -4.43
CA VAL A 136 0.46 -6.26 -5.20
C VAL A 136 0.46 -5.34 -6.42
N LYS A 137 0.93 -4.09 -6.31
CA LYS A 137 1.13 -3.21 -7.47
C LYS A 137 2.08 -3.79 -8.51
N THR A 138 3.23 -4.28 -8.07
CA THR A 138 4.25 -4.86 -8.96
C THR A 138 3.71 -6.11 -9.67
N ALA A 139 2.98 -6.97 -8.95
CA ALA A 139 2.31 -8.13 -9.52
C ALA A 139 1.22 -7.75 -10.54
N ILE A 140 0.38 -6.75 -10.25
CA ILE A 140 -0.65 -6.23 -11.16
C ILE A 140 -0.01 -5.68 -12.43
N GLU A 141 1.00 -4.82 -12.32
CA GLU A 141 1.69 -4.21 -13.46
C GLU A 141 2.36 -5.26 -14.36
N ILE A 142 3.02 -6.26 -13.77
CA ILE A 142 3.62 -7.38 -14.52
C ILE A 142 2.53 -8.24 -15.18
N SER A 143 1.44 -8.54 -14.48
CA SER A 143 0.35 -9.38 -15.01
C SER A 143 -0.34 -8.72 -16.21
N PHE A 144 -0.64 -7.42 -16.14
CA PHE A 144 -1.24 -6.71 -17.27
C PHE A 144 -0.27 -6.56 -18.45
N LEU A 145 1.02 -6.31 -18.23
CA LEU A 145 2.01 -6.32 -19.32
C LEU A 145 2.16 -7.70 -19.97
N TYR A 146 2.12 -8.77 -19.18
CA TYR A 146 2.14 -10.15 -19.70
C TYR A 146 0.89 -10.46 -20.53
N ILE A 147 -0.31 -10.10 -20.05
CA ILE A 147 -1.56 -10.25 -20.79
C ILE A 147 -1.52 -9.45 -22.10
N LEU A 148 -1.07 -8.19 -22.08
CA LEU A 148 -0.94 -7.37 -23.28
C LEU A 148 0.03 -7.99 -24.30
N HIS A 149 1.17 -8.52 -23.84
CA HIS A 149 2.15 -9.18 -24.71
C HIS A 149 1.62 -10.50 -25.30
N TRP A 150 0.81 -11.25 -24.55
CA TRP A 150 0.23 -12.51 -25.00
C TRP A 150 -0.95 -12.32 -25.95
N VAL A 151 -1.81 -11.32 -25.73
CA VAL A 151 -2.99 -11.04 -26.58
C VAL A 151 -2.60 -10.36 -27.90
N TYR A 152 -1.60 -9.48 -27.92
CA TYR A 152 -1.25 -8.67 -29.10
C TYR A 152 0.16 -8.94 -29.63
N ASP A 153 0.56 -10.21 -29.64
CA ASP A 153 1.82 -10.74 -30.19
C ASP A 153 3.01 -9.75 -30.15
N SER A 154 3.58 -9.59 -28.96
CA SER A 154 4.74 -8.71 -28.73
C SER A 154 4.50 -7.22 -29.06
N PHE A 155 3.26 -6.73 -28.86
CA PHE A 155 2.79 -5.37 -29.17
C PHE A 155 2.83 -5.01 -30.67
N TYR A 156 2.76 -6.01 -31.56
CA TYR A 156 2.80 -5.80 -33.00
C TYR A 156 1.40 -5.59 -33.59
N LEU A 157 1.04 -4.33 -33.83
CA LEU A 157 -0.13 -4.00 -34.64
C LEU A 157 0.25 -3.95 -36.15
N PRO A 158 -0.27 -4.84 -37.01
CA PRO A 158 -0.12 -4.72 -38.46
C PRO A 158 -0.97 -3.58 -39.02
N ARG A 159 -0.75 -3.22 -40.30
CA ARG A 159 -1.62 -2.26 -41.03
C ARG A 159 -2.82 -2.94 -41.70
N LEU A 160 -2.71 -4.24 -41.96
CA LEU A 160 -3.70 -5.07 -42.63
C LEU A 160 -3.75 -6.44 -41.93
N VAL A 161 -4.95 -6.96 -41.75
CA VAL A 161 -5.24 -8.31 -41.24
C VAL A 161 -6.13 -9.05 -42.23
N LYS A 162 -6.01 -10.37 -42.27
CA LYS A 162 -6.73 -11.26 -43.20
C LYS A 162 -7.79 -12.04 -42.44
N CYS A 163 -9.05 -11.78 -42.77
CA CYS A 163 -10.20 -12.32 -42.04
C CYS A 163 -10.95 -13.36 -42.85
N GLU A 164 -11.30 -14.50 -42.23
CA GLU A 164 -12.02 -15.61 -42.87
C GLU A 164 -13.23 -16.05 -42.01
N VAL A 165 -13.78 -15.11 -41.22
CA VAL A 165 -14.83 -15.36 -40.23
C VAL A 165 -16.22 -15.17 -40.84
N SER A 166 -17.15 -16.09 -40.61
CA SER A 166 -18.55 -15.94 -41.06
C SER A 166 -19.20 -14.67 -40.46
N PRO A 167 -19.87 -13.80 -41.24
CA PRO A 167 -20.46 -14.09 -42.56
C PRO A 167 -19.63 -13.61 -43.77
N CYS A 168 -18.31 -13.40 -43.64
CA CYS A 168 -17.46 -13.04 -44.78
C CYS A 168 -17.45 -14.16 -45.84
N PRO A 169 -17.50 -13.82 -47.14
CA PRO A 169 -17.74 -14.82 -48.20
C PRO A 169 -16.50 -15.65 -48.60
N ASN A 170 -15.31 -15.13 -48.30
CA ASN A 170 -13.98 -15.69 -48.53
C ASN A 170 -13.02 -14.99 -47.54
N GLN A 171 -11.72 -15.28 -47.64
CA GLN A 171 -10.70 -14.44 -47.01
C GLN A 171 -10.79 -12.99 -47.54
N VAL A 172 -11.01 -12.03 -46.64
CA VAL A 172 -11.03 -10.60 -46.94
C VAL A 172 -9.84 -9.89 -46.30
N ASP A 173 -9.31 -8.88 -46.98
CA ASP A 173 -8.31 -7.96 -46.43
C ASP A 173 -9.03 -6.84 -45.66
N CYS A 174 -8.66 -6.64 -44.39
CA CYS A 174 -9.15 -5.56 -43.52
C CYS A 174 -8.01 -4.67 -43.06
N TYR A 175 -8.20 -3.36 -43.09
CA TYR A 175 -7.24 -2.32 -42.74
C TYR A 175 -7.52 -1.76 -41.35
N ILE A 176 -6.47 -1.58 -40.56
CA ILE A 176 -6.57 -1.04 -39.19
C ILE A 176 -6.24 0.45 -39.20
N GLY A 177 -7.18 1.29 -38.80
CA GLY A 177 -6.99 2.73 -38.65
C GLY A 177 -5.90 3.14 -37.66
N HIS A 178 -5.16 4.19 -38.02
CA HIS A 178 -4.09 4.83 -37.23
C HIS A 178 -3.08 3.86 -36.56
N PRO A 179 -2.56 2.83 -37.27
CA PRO A 179 -1.85 1.72 -36.63
C PRO A 179 -0.45 2.12 -36.15
N THR A 180 0.20 3.07 -36.82
CA THR A 180 1.47 3.67 -36.40
C THR A 180 1.34 4.45 -35.11
N GLU A 181 0.28 5.26 -34.98
CA GLU A 181 0.01 6.05 -33.78
C GLU A 181 -0.35 5.14 -32.61
N LYS A 182 -1.23 4.16 -32.82
CA LYS A 182 -1.58 3.13 -31.82
C LYS A 182 -0.35 2.41 -31.26
N LYS A 183 0.64 2.07 -32.12
CA LYS A 183 1.92 1.50 -31.65
C LYS A 183 2.77 2.50 -30.86
N VAL A 184 2.89 3.74 -31.30
CA VAL A 184 3.64 4.78 -30.57
C VAL A 184 3.07 5.01 -29.17
N PHE A 185 1.74 5.18 -29.05
CA PHE A 185 1.07 5.31 -27.75
C PHE A 185 1.23 4.05 -26.88
N THR A 186 1.14 2.85 -27.49
CA THR A 186 1.38 1.59 -26.76
C THR A 186 2.80 1.50 -26.22
N TYR A 187 3.83 1.86 -27.00
CA TYR A 187 5.22 1.86 -26.51
C TYR A 187 5.44 2.89 -25.39
N PHE A 188 4.84 4.08 -25.45
CA PHE A 188 4.90 5.03 -24.33
C PHE A 188 4.25 4.47 -23.05
N MET A 189 3.09 3.82 -23.17
CA MET A 189 2.39 3.21 -22.04
C MET A 189 3.13 1.99 -21.46
N VAL A 190 3.73 1.13 -22.29
CA VAL A 190 4.60 0.03 -21.87
C VAL A 190 5.86 0.56 -21.17
N GLY A 191 6.54 1.56 -21.76
CA GLY A 191 7.74 2.18 -21.18
C GLY A 191 7.48 2.83 -19.82
N ALA A 192 6.37 3.57 -19.68
CA ALA A 192 5.95 4.15 -18.40
C ALA A 192 5.64 3.06 -17.35
N SER A 193 5.03 1.94 -17.76
CA SER A 193 4.72 0.80 -16.89
C SER A 193 5.99 0.06 -16.43
N ALA A 194 6.95 -0.15 -17.34
CA ALA A 194 8.26 -0.72 -17.01
C ALA A 194 9.03 0.17 -16.03
N LEU A 195 9.02 1.49 -16.23
CA LEU A 195 9.61 2.45 -15.28
C LEU A 195 8.90 2.42 -13.91
N CYS A 196 7.57 2.31 -13.88
CA CYS A 196 6.81 2.08 -12.63
C CYS A 196 7.23 0.79 -11.92
N ILE A 197 7.39 -0.33 -12.64
CA ILE A 197 7.86 -1.60 -12.08
C ILE A 197 9.25 -1.46 -11.45
N ILE A 198 10.20 -0.85 -12.18
CA ILE A 198 11.58 -0.60 -11.69
C ILE A 198 11.55 0.26 -10.41
N LEU A 199 10.81 1.38 -10.42
CA LEU A 199 10.70 2.28 -9.26
C LEU A 199 10.05 1.59 -8.05
N ASN A 200 9.02 0.76 -8.25
CA ASN A 200 8.41 -0.02 -7.16
C ASN A 200 9.39 -1.06 -6.59
N ILE A 201 10.13 -1.78 -7.44
CA ILE A 201 11.16 -2.75 -7.02
C ILE A 201 12.28 -2.06 -6.22
N CYS A 202 12.79 -0.92 -6.71
CA CYS A 202 13.78 -0.11 -6.00
C CYS A 202 13.29 0.36 -4.62
N GLU A 203 12.01 0.77 -4.50
CA GLU A 203 11.43 1.12 -3.20
C GLU A 203 11.28 -0.11 -2.29
N ILE A 204 10.86 -1.27 -2.80
CA ILE A 204 10.80 -2.54 -2.04
C ILE A 204 12.20 -2.90 -1.48
N ILE A 205 13.23 -2.89 -2.33
CA ILE A 205 14.62 -3.19 -1.93
C ILE A 205 15.09 -2.21 -0.85
N TYR A 206 14.88 -0.90 -1.04
CA TYR A 206 15.24 0.11 -0.04
C TYR A 206 14.59 -0.15 1.33
N LEU A 207 13.29 -0.51 1.35
CA LEU A 207 12.55 -0.77 2.58
C LEU A 207 13.02 -2.03 3.29
N ILE A 208 13.39 -3.07 2.54
CA ILE A 208 13.96 -4.32 3.05
C ILE A 208 15.35 -4.05 3.64
N SER A 209 16.28 -3.46 2.89
CA SER A 209 17.64 -3.13 3.36
C SER A 209 17.61 -2.22 4.59
N LYS A 210 16.74 -1.20 4.62
CA LYS A 210 16.53 -0.32 5.78
C LYS A 210 15.85 -1.02 6.96
N ARG A 211 15.24 -2.20 6.78
CA ARG A 211 14.77 -3.05 7.89
C ARG A 211 15.88 -3.97 8.38
N ILE A 212 16.61 -4.64 7.48
CA ILE A 212 17.75 -5.51 7.80
C ILE A 212 18.80 -4.76 8.61
N ALA A 213 19.25 -3.58 8.15
CA ALA A 213 20.26 -2.78 8.87
C ALA A 213 19.81 -2.38 10.30
N ARG A 214 18.51 -2.11 10.51
CA ARG A 214 17.96 -1.82 11.85
C ARG A 214 17.88 -3.06 12.73
N CYS A 215 17.63 -4.24 12.16
CA CYS A 215 17.68 -5.50 12.89
C CYS A 215 19.12 -5.87 13.28
N ALA A 216 20.07 -5.77 12.34
CA ALA A 216 21.49 -6.02 12.59
C ALA A 216 22.05 -5.10 13.69
N ASN A 217 21.76 -3.79 13.65
CA ASN A 217 22.20 -2.86 14.68
C ASN A 217 21.58 -3.17 16.06
N LYS A 218 20.32 -3.64 16.12
CA LYS A 218 19.72 -4.11 17.37
C LYS A 218 20.38 -5.37 17.93
N ILE A 219 20.75 -6.32 17.07
CA ILE A 219 21.47 -7.54 17.47
C ILE A 219 22.87 -7.16 17.97
N LYS A 220 23.60 -6.30 17.25
CA LYS A 220 24.94 -5.82 17.63
C LYS A 220 24.95 -5.07 18.96
N MET A 221 23.93 -4.23 19.25
CA MET A 221 23.79 -3.61 20.56
C MET A 221 23.44 -4.62 21.66
N ARG A 222 22.54 -5.59 21.41
CA ARG A 222 22.28 -6.67 22.39
C ARG A 222 23.54 -7.46 22.73
N HIS A 223 24.36 -7.80 21.73
CA HIS A 223 25.61 -8.52 21.93
C HIS A 223 26.63 -7.72 22.76
N ARG A 224 26.74 -6.41 22.53
CA ARG A 224 27.59 -5.52 23.35
C ARG A 224 27.12 -5.44 24.80
N ASN A 225 25.83 -5.18 25.02
CA ASN A 225 25.29 -5.09 26.38
C ASN A 225 25.39 -6.42 27.14
N MET A 226 25.30 -7.56 26.44
CA MET A 226 25.43 -8.89 27.03
C MET A 226 26.90 -9.27 27.33
N ALA A 227 27.86 -8.78 26.54
CA ALA A 227 29.29 -8.94 26.84
C ALA A 227 29.70 -8.15 28.09
N VAL A 228 29.35 -6.85 28.15
CA VAL A 228 29.62 -5.98 29.30
C VAL A 228 29.07 -6.58 30.61
N HIS A 229 27.88 -7.20 30.56
CA HIS A 229 27.27 -7.83 31.73
C HIS A 229 27.90 -9.19 32.12
N HIS A 230 28.79 -9.75 31.29
CA HIS A 230 29.55 -10.96 31.59
C HIS A 230 30.94 -10.63 32.16
N ASP A 231 31.58 -9.57 31.66
CA ASP A 231 32.85 -9.07 32.20
C ASP A 231 32.67 -8.60 33.66
N ASP A 232 31.56 -7.90 33.95
CA ASP A 232 31.11 -7.47 35.29
C ASP A 232 30.86 -8.62 36.31
N TYR A 233 30.97 -9.88 35.89
CA TYR A 233 30.81 -11.07 36.74
C TYR A 233 32.10 -11.91 36.84
N ARG A 234 33.26 -11.41 36.38
CA ARG A 234 34.47 -12.23 36.23
C ARG A 234 35.68 -11.88 37.10
N ASP A 235 35.69 -10.73 37.74
CA ASP A 235 36.81 -10.28 38.60
C ASP A 235 36.51 -10.47 40.09
N GLU A 236 36.68 -11.71 40.59
CA GLU A 236 36.79 -12.01 42.03
C GLU A 236 37.82 -13.14 42.27
N PRO A 237 39.12 -12.80 42.40
CA PRO A 237 40.17 -13.77 42.71
C PRO A 237 40.47 -13.87 44.22
N PHE A 238 40.17 -15.04 44.79
CA PHE A 238 40.41 -15.43 46.18
C PHE A 238 41.90 -15.24 46.63
N ASN A 239 42.19 -14.37 47.61
CA ASN A 239 43.01 -14.71 48.80
C ASN A 239 43.09 -13.60 49.89
N ASN A 240 43.75 -13.91 51.00
CA ASN A 240 43.55 -13.30 52.33
C ASN A 240 44.84 -12.72 52.97
N CYS A 241 44.74 -11.63 53.77
CA CYS A 241 45.32 -11.47 55.14
C CYS A 241 45.59 -10.01 55.63
N ASN A 242 45.16 -9.73 56.87
CA ASN A 242 45.74 -8.86 57.92
C ASN A 242 45.58 -7.30 57.97
N LEU A 243 44.91 -6.85 59.07
CA LEU A 243 45.06 -5.60 59.87
C LEU A 243 44.69 -4.23 59.23
N ARG A 244 44.05 -3.26 59.92
CA ARG A 244 43.48 -3.21 61.31
C ARG A 244 42.44 -2.07 61.50
N SER A 245 41.19 -2.41 61.90
CA SER A 245 40.15 -1.55 62.54
C SER A 245 39.57 -0.36 61.72
N SER A 246 38.37 0.18 61.99
CA SER A 246 37.46 0.00 63.16
C SER A 246 35.96 0.29 62.91
N LYS A 247 35.11 -0.46 63.63
CA LYS A 247 33.80 -0.09 64.26
C LYS A 247 32.47 -0.02 63.45
N LEU A 248 31.41 -0.50 64.15
CA LEU A 248 29.96 -0.55 63.88
C LEU A 248 29.57 -1.38 62.62
N GLU A 249 28.67 -2.38 62.64
CA GLU A 249 27.30 -2.52 63.22
C GLU A 249 26.25 -1.72 62.40
N GLU A 250 25.11 -2.28 61.95
CA GLU A 250 24.43 -3.54 62.31
C GLU A 250 23.80 -4.29 61.09
N LYS A 251 22.93 -5.28 61.35
CA LYS A 251 22.29 -6.25 60.43
C LYS A 251 20.98 -5.65 59.83
N GLU A 252 20.16 -6.30 58.99
CA GLU A 252 20.03 -7.72 58.62
C GLU A 252 19.45 -7.94 57.20
N LYS A 253 19.44 -9.19 56.71
CA LYS A 253 18.89 -9.63 55.40
C LYS A 253 17.39 -10.03 55.50
N PRO A 254 16.64 -10.08 54.38
CA PRO A 254 15.21 -10.40 54.39
C PRO A 254 14.89 -11.90 54.18
N PRO A 255 13.77 -12.42 54.75
CA PRO A 255 13.06 -13.58 54.22
C PRO A 255 12.16 -13.13 53.03
N PHE A 256 12.12 -13.80 51.88
CA PHE A 256 11.87 -15.21 51.54
C PHE A 256 10.38 -15.56 51.34
N PHE A 257 10.12 -16.36 50.31
CA PHE A 257 8.82 -16.51 49.64
C PHE A 257 8.10 -17.80 50.08
N LYS A 258 6.80 -17.72 50.39
CA LYS A 258 5.88 -18.89 50.40
C LYS A 258 4.50 -18.49 49.91
N ALA A 259 3.80 -19.42 49.27
CA ALA A 259 2.46 -19.23 48.71
C ALA A 259 1.59 -20.45 48.98
N THR A 260 0.33 -20.24 49.40
CA THR A 260 -0.72 -21.26 49.34
C THR A 260 -2.10 -20.65 49.21
N ALA A 261 -2.96 -21.36 48.50
CA ALA A 261 -4.23 -20.92 47.97
C ALA A 261 -5.43 -21.08 48.93
N TYR A 262 -6.52 -20.40 48.58
CA TYR A 262 -7.94 -20.65 48.88
C TYR A 262 -8.46 -20.74 50.34
N ALA A 263 -9.33 -19.79 50.70
CA ALA A 263 -10.65 -20.07 51.28
C ALA A 263 -11.62 -18.88 51.05
N LEU A 264 -12.91 -19.18 50.92
CA LEU A 264 -14.07 -18.28 50.98
C LEU A 264 -15.02 -18.91 52.02
N PRO A 265 -15.87 -18.14 52.76
CA PRO A 265 -17.13 -17.67 52.16
C PRO A 265 -17.76 -16.40 52.79
N PHE A 266 -19.00 -16.12 52.34
CA PHE A 266 -20.06 -15.28 52.93
C PHE A 266 -20.07 -13.75 52.76
N ALA A 267 -21.30 -13.30 52.52
CA ALA A 267 -21.88 -11.96 52.41
C ALA A 267 -23.41 -12.15 52.70
N PRO A 268 -24.31 -11.16 52.65
CA PRO A 268 -24.15 -9.71 52.45
C PRO A 268 -24.84 -8.86 53.55
N THR A 269 -24.71 -7.53 53.46
CA THR A 269 -25.76 -6.61 53.93
C THR A 269 -25.97 -5.49 52.92
N LEU A 270 -27.22 -5.26 52.54
CA LEU A 270 -27.65 -4.25 51.58
C LEU A 270 -28.37 -3.12 52.33
N LYS A 271 -28.01 -1.86 52.06
CA LYS A 271 -28.89 -0.72 52.34
C LYS A 271 -28.96 0.25 51.16
N LEU A 272 -30.19 0.47 50.75
CA LEU A 272 -30.63 1.45 49.76
C LEU A 272 -30.62 2.85 50.37
N GLN A 273 -30.28 3.88 49.58
CA GLN A 273 -30.58 5.27 49.91
C GLN A 273 -30.78 6.05 48.61
N ASP A 274 -32.04 6.24 48.21
CA ASP A 274 -32.39 6.96 46.99
C ASP A 274 -32.08 8.46 47.08
N LYS A 275 -31.60 9.03 45.97
CA LYS A 275 -31.90 10.43 45.64
C LYS A 275 -31.90 10.71 44.13
N ILE A 276 -33.04 10.41 43.51
CA ILE A 276 -33.34 10.84 42.13
C ILE A 276 -33.48 12.37 42.10
N ARG A 277 -32.81 13.02 41.14
CA ARG A 277 -33.25 14.32 40.59
C ARG A 277 -32.76 14.46 39.14
N ALA A 278 -33.62 14.11 38.19
CA ALA A 278 -33.54 14.64 36.83
C ALA A 278 -34.14 16.06 36.79
N SER A 279 -33.71 16.91 35.86
CA SER A 279 -34.37 18.20 35.58
C SER A 279 -34.03 18.71 34.16
N ALA A 280 -35.07 18.97 33.38
CA ALA A 280 -35.10 19.58 32.04
C ALA A 280 -36.58 19.93 31.72
N PRO A 281 -36.94 20.70 30.67
CA PRO A 281 -36.11 21.39 29.67
C PRO A 281 -36.04 22.93 30.00
N ASN A 282 -36.28 23.97 29.19
CA ASN A 282 -36.73 24.14 27.79
C ASN A 282 -36.49 25.57 27.24
N LEU A 283 -36.57 25.73 25.91
CA LEU A 283 -36.69 27.00 25.12
C LEU A 283 -35.48 27.97 25.18
N THR A 284 -35.27 28.87 24.20
CA THR A 284 -36.13 29.34 23.09
C THR A 284 -35.58 29.05 21.67
N ILE A 285 -36.44 29.29 20.67
CA ILE A 285 -36.14 29.36 19.23
C ILE A 285 -36.41 30.81 18.80
N GLU A 286 -35.63 31.36 17.87
CA GLU A 286 -36.09 32.45 16.99
C GLU A 286 -35.54 32.26 15.56
N SER A 287 -36.10 33.00 14.60
CA SER A 287 -36.10 32.73 13.16
C SER A 287 -34.92 33.30 12.37
#